data_AF-X1PEI7-F1
#
_entry.id   AF-X1PEI7-F1
#
_cell.length_a   1.000
_cell.length_b   1.000
_cell.length_c   1.000
_cell.angle_alpha   90.00
_cell.angle_beta   90.00
_cell.angle_gamma   90.00
#
_symmetry.space_group_name_H-M   'P 1'
#
loop_
_entity.id
_entity.type
_entity.pdbx_description
1 polymer ?
#
loop_
_entity_poly.entity_id
_entity_poly.type
_entity_poly.pdbx_seq_one_letter_code
_entity_poly.pdbx_strand_id
1 'polypeptide(L)'
;MKVGYAFVVADLFHAGQLRHLRMAKKLCDFLIVGILSNEAVASYKREPIMPFDERVDLINALDFVDMVVRQDNRDPTETLKRLTEDGWHIDLLIHADDWPEIPGSDYIKSIGGRVARTPYGTSLTST
;
A
#
# COMPACT_ATOMS: atom_id res chain seq x y z
N MET A 1 -17.52 -5.40 8.29
CA MET A 1 -16.49 -5.56 7.24
C MET A 1 -15.37 -4.61 7.58
N LYS A 2 -14.15 -5.13 7.74
CA LYS A 2 -12.95 -4.36 8.07
C LYS A 2 -12.15 -4.07 6.81
N VAL A 3 -11.89 -2.82 6.51
CA VAL A 3 -11.16 -2.39 5.30
C VAL A 3 -9.70 -2.06 5.65
N GLY A 4 -8.77 -2.70 4.96
CA GLY A 4 -7.34 -2.42 5.07
C GLY A 4 -6.83 -1.70 3.83
N TYR A 5 -5.96 -0.72 4.03
CA TYR A 5 -5.19 -0.06 2.99
C TYR A 5 -3.72 -0.38 3.15
N ALA A 6 -3.11 -0.98 2.14
CA ALA A 6 -1.66 -1.13 2.03
C ALA A 6 -1.17 -0.37 0.79
N PHE A 7 0.10 -0.03 0.72
CA PHE A 7 0.64 0.60 -0.48
C PHE A 7 2.04 0.10 -0.81
N VAL A 8 2.33 -0.02 -2.10
CA VAL A 8 3.59 -0.53 -2.62
C VAL A 8 3.99 0.19 -3.90
N VAL A 9 5.27 0.10 -4.25
CA VAL A 9 5.73 0.48 -5.60
C VAL A 9 5.39 -0.62 -6.60
N ALA A 10 5.55 -1.89 -6.22
CA ALA A 10 5.43 -3.06 -7.09
C ALA A 10 6.39 -3.08 -8.31
N ASP A 11 7.49 -2.34 -8.25
CA ASP A 11 8.58 -2.46 -9.22
C ASP A 11 9.42 -3.72 -8.93
N LEU A 12 9.68 -4.52 -9.97
CA LEU A 12 10.32 -5.83 -9.87
C LEU A 12 9.73 -6.68 -8.73
N PHE A 13 8.43 -6.93 -8.80
CA PHE A 13 7.67 -7.55 -7.72
C PHE A 13 8.23 -8.93 -7.30
N HIS A 14 8.46 -9.10 -6.01
CA HIS A 14 9.13 -10.27 -5.44
C HIS A 14 8.42 -10.80 -4.19
N ALA A 15 8.91 -11.93 -3.67
CA ALA A 15 8.30 -12.66 -2.56
C ALA A 15 8.10 -11.83 -1.27
N GLY A 16 8.92 -10.78 -1.06
CA GLY A 16 8.80 -9.88 0.09
C GLY A 16 7.50 -9.08 0.04
N GLN A 17 7.24 -8.42 -1.10
CA GLN A 17 6.01 -7.67 -1.33
C GLN A 17 4.78 -8.59 -1.36
N LEU A 18 4.89 -9.76 -1.99
CA LEU A 18 3.82 -10.78 -1.97
C LEU A 18 3.44 -11.20 -0.54
N ARG A 19 4.44 -11.49 0.31
CA ARG A 19 4.21 -11.89 1.70
C ARG A 19 3.59 -10.74 2.50
N HIS A 20 4.08 -9.51 2.31
CA HIS A 20 3.52 -8.33 2.95
C HIS A 20 2.02 -8.19 2.63
N LEU A 21 1.64 -8.17 1.35
CA LEU A 21 0.24 -8.00 0.94
C LEU A 21 -0.64 -9.18 1.38
N ARG A 22 -0.12 -10.42 1.33
CA ARG A 22 -0.84 -11.60 1.84
C ARG A 22 -1.09 -11.51 3.35
N MET A 23 -0.14 -10.97 4.11
CA MET A 23 -0.34 -10.71 5.54
C MET A 23 -1.31 -9.56 5.78
N ALA A 24 -1.26 -8.50 4.95
CA ALA A 24 -2.22 -7.40 5.01
C ALA A 24 -3.66 -7.88 4.83
N LYS A 25 -3.92 -8.77 3.85
CA LYS A 25 -5.24 -9.40 3.70
C LYS A 25 -5.69 -10.13 4.96
N LYS A 26 -4.80 -10.85 5.67
CA LYS A 26 -5.19 -11.55 6.91
C LYS A 26 -5.66 -10.62 8.03
N LEU A 27 -5.39 -9.32 7.94
CA LEU A 27 -5.77 -8.33 8.94
C LEU A 27 -7.12 -7.66 8.64
N CYS A 28 -7.66 -7.83 7.44
CA CYS A 28 -8.87 -7.15 6.96
C CYS A 28 -9.79 -8.09 6.16
N ASP A 29 -11.05 -7.70 6.00
CA ASP A 29 -12.00 -8.43 5.15
C ASP A 29 -11.88 -7.97 3.69
N PHE A 30 -11.52 -6.70 3.47
CA PHE A 30 -11.35 -6.06 2.16
C PHE A 30 -10.03 -5.29 2.12
N LEU A 31 -9.14 -5.63 1.18
CA LEU A 31 -7.81 -5.08 1.01
C LEU A 31 -7.77 -4.17 -0.23
N ILE A 32 -7.54 -2.88 0.03
CA ILE A 32 -7.23 -1.87 -0.96
C ILE A 32 -5.71 -1.73 -1.03
N VAL A 33 -5.15 -1.77 -2.24
CA VAL A 33 -3.71 -1.58 -2.47
C VAL A 33 -3.46 -0.31 -3.28
N GLY A 34 -2.75 0.63 -2.68
CA GLY A 34 -2.20 1.80 -3.35
C GLY A 34 -0.94 1.48 -4.14
N ILE A 35 -0.92 1.81 -5.43
CA ILE A 35 0.28 1.74 -6.26
C ILE A 35 0.85 3.13 -6.43
N LEU A 36 2.08 3.31 -5.96
CA LEU A 36 2.75 4.61 -6.09
C LEU A 36 2.98 4.94 -7.57
N SER A 37 2.64 6.17 -7.95
CA SER A 37 2.94 6.71 -9.26
C SER A 37 4.45 6.83 -9.50
N ASN A 38 4.87 6.95 -10.77
CA ASN A 38 6.28 7.15 -11.08
C ASN A 38 6.82 8.43 -10.40
N GLU A 39 6.02 9.49 -10.40
CA GLU A 39 6.36 10.78 -9.81
C GLU A 39 6.49 10.67 -8.27
N ALA A 40 5.58 9.94 -7.63
CA ALA A 40 5.64 9.69 -6.19
C ALA A 40 6.93 8.97 -5.80
N VAL A 41 7.34 7.98 -6.60
CA VAL A 41 8.56 7.21 -6.38
C VAL A 41 9.81 8.05 -6.62
N ALA A 42 9.83 8.81 -7.72
CA ALA A 42 10.93 9.69 -8.12
C ALA A 42 11.28 10.74 -7.05
N SER A 43 10.31 11.13 -6.22
CA SER A 43 10.52 12.10 -5.15
C SER A 43 11.50 11.64 -4.05
N TYR A 44 11.78 10.34 -3.94
CA TYR A 44 12.63 9.80 -2.87
C TYR A 44 13.57 8.66 -3.27
N LYS A 45 13.41 8.07 -4.46
CA LYS A 45 14.33 7.06 -5.03
C LYS A 45 14.24 7.04 -6.55
N ARG A 46 15.02 6.18 -7.21
CA ARG A 46 14.96 6.02 -8.67
C ARG A 46 13.55 5.64 -9.14
N GLU A 47 13.22 6.07 -10.35
CA GLU A 47 11.96 5.68 -10.99
C GLU A 47 11.85 4.16 -11.16
N PRO A 48 10.61 3.62 -11.13
CA PRO A 48 10.35 2.22 -11.46
C PRO A 48 10.85 1.85 -12.85
N ILE A 49 11.35 0.63 -13.02
CA ILE A 49 11.66 0.07 -14.35
C ILE A 49 10.36 -0.34 -15.05
N MET A 50 9.44 -0.93 -14.29
CA MET A 50 8.16 -1.41 -14.81
C MET A 50 7.18 -0.25 -15.01
N PRO A 51 6.50 -0.15 -16.17
CA PRO A 51 5.43 0.81 -16.42
C PRO A 51 4.36 0.77 -15.32
N PHE A 52 3.76 1.92 -15.02
CA PHE A 52 2.74 2.03 -13.97
C PHE A 52 1.58 1.03 -14.17
N ASP A 53 1.08 0.90 -15.41
CA ASP A 53 -0.05 0.03 -15.71
C ASP A 53 0.31 -1.46 -15.54
N GLU A 54 1.52 -1.88 -15.90
CA GLU A 54 1.99 -3.25 -15.65
C GLU A 54 2.09 -3.56 -14.14
N ARG A 55 2.50 -2.57 -13.34
CA ARG A 55 2.53 -2.71 -11.87
C ARG A 55 1.12 -2.83 -11.28
N VAL A 56 0.15 -2.11 -11.85
CA VAL A 56 -1.26 -2.21 -11.48
C VAL A 56 -1.83 -3.57 -11.86
N ASP A 57 -1.61 -4.04 -13.09
CA ASP A 57 -2.09 -5.34 -13.58
C ASP A 57 -1.54 -6.50 -12.76
N LEU A 58 -0.24 -6.44 -12.41
CA LEU A 58 0.39 -7.45 -11.56
C LEU A 58 -0.29 -7.56 -10.20
N ILE A 59 -0.66 -6.44 -9.58
CA ILE A 59 -1.27 -6.42 -8.25
C ILE A 59 -2.75 -6.79 -8.33
N ASN A 60 -3.46 -6.38 -9.38
CA ASN A 60 -4.83 -6.82 -9.66
C ASN A 60 -4.94 -8.34 -9.88
N ALA A 61 -3.88 -8.99 -10.37
CA ALA A 61 -3.85 -10.44 -10.58
C ALA A 61 -3.74 -11.25 -9.27
N LEU A 62 -3.51 -10.60 -8.12
CA LEU A 62 -3.47 -11.27 -6.82
C LEU A 62 -4.90 -11.51 -6.32
N ASP A 63 -5.28 -12.79 -6.20
CA ASP A 63 -6.62 -13.24 -5.79
C ASP A 63 -7.12 -12.70 -4.44
N PHE A 64 -6.21 -12.27 -3.59
CA PHE A 64 -6.50 -11.73 -2.26
C PHE A 64 -6.51 -10.19 -2.19
N VAL A 65 -6.27 -9.50 -3.30
CA VAL A 65 -6.39 -8.03 -3.42
C VAL A 65 -7.77 -7.70 -3.97
N ASP A 66 -8.54 -6.89 -3.26
CA ASP A 66 -9.94 -6.62 -3.62
C ASP A 66 -10.09 -5.33 -4.45
N MET A 67 -9.18 -4.36 -4.28
CA MET A 67 -9.16 -3.12 -5.07
C MET A 67 -7.74 -2.57 -5.19
N VAL A 68 -7.38 -2.09 -6.38
CA VAL A 68 -6.13 -1.36 -6.62
C VAL A 68 -6.42 0.10 -6.94
N VAL A 69 -5.67 1.02 -6.34
CA VAL A 69 -5.80 2.46 -6.57
C VAL A 69 -4.46 3.12 -6.83
N ARG A 70 -4.46 4.19 -7.62
CA ARG A 70 -3.27 5.02 -7.82
C ARG A 70 -3.03 5.91 -6.59
N GLN A 71 -1.78 5.95 -6.13
CA GLN A 71 -1.31 6.84 -5.07
C GLN A 71 -0.23 7.79 -5.63
N ASP A 72 -0.51 9.09 -5.64
CA ASP A 72 0.36 10.09 -6.27
C ASP A 72 1.41 10.71 -5.32
N ASN A 73 1.41 10.30 -4.05
CA ASN A 73 2.32 10.83 -3.02
C ASN A 73 2.95 9.69 -2.23
N ARG A 74 4.17 9.89 -1.71
CA ARG A 74 4.78 8.93 -0.77
C ARG A 74 3.95 8.80 0.51
N ASP A 75 3.41 9.92 1.00
CA ASP A 75 2.44 9.93 2.09
C ASP A 75 1.03 9.59 1.53
N PRO A 76 0.36 8.54 2.02
CA PRO A 76 -0.94 8.12 1.51
C PRO A 76 -2.10 9.03 1.96
N THR A 77 -1.88 10.07 2.77
CA THR A 77 -2.93 10.94 3.35
C THR A 77 -3.93 11.43 2.31
N GLU A 78 -3.46 11.97 1.18
CA GLU A 78 -4.36 12.47 0.13
C GLU A 78 -5.14 11.34 -0.55
N THR A 79 -4.55 10.15 -0.67
CA THR A 79 -5.26 8.97 -1.19
C THR A 79 -6.31 8.48 -0.20
N LEU A 80 -5.99 8.45 1.10
CA LEU A 80 -6.93 8.08 2.17
C LEU A 80 -8.09 9.07 2.28
N LYS A 81 -7.83 10.38 2.11
CA LYS A 81 -8.87 11.42 2.05
C LYS A 81 -9.82 11.18 0.89
N ARG A 82 -9.28 11.00 -0.32
CA ARG A 82 -10.08 10.71 -1.52
C ARG A 82 -10.95 9.47 -1.32
N LEU A 83 -10.38 8.38 -0.82
CA LEU A 83 -11.15 7.17 -0.51
C LEU A 83 -12.28 7.44 0.51
N THR A 84 -12.00 8.26 1.53
CA THR A 84 -13.01 8.65 2.53
C THR A 84 -14.14 9.48 1.91
N GLU A 85 -13.81 10.43 1.03
CA GLU A 85 -14.78 11.24 0.27
C GLU A 85 -15.61 10.37 -0.69
N ASP A 86 -15.01 9.34 -1.28
CA ASP A 86 -15.67 8.33 -2.12
C ASP A 86 -16.55 7.35 -1.31
N GLY A 87 -16.60 7.50 0.02
CA GLY A 87 -17.47 6.72 0.92
C GLY A 87 -16.81 5.49 1.55
N TRP A 88 -15.51 5.29 1.39
CA TRP A 88 -14.78 4.21 2.06
C TRP A 88 -14.41 4.58 3.50
N HIS A 89 -14.70 3.69 4.44
CA HIS A 89 -14.16 3.80 5.79
C HIS A 89 -12.95 2.87 5.93
N ILE A 90 -11.74 3.45 6.06
CA ILE A 90 -10.50 2.68 6.18
C ILE A 90 -10.19 2.40 7.64
N ASP A 91 -10.25 1.13 8.05
CA ASP A 91 -9.98 0.72 9.44
C ASP A 91 -8.49 0.59 9.74
N LEU A 92 -7.71 0.15 8.74
CA LEU A 92 -6.28 -0.18 8.89
C LEU A 92 -5.43 0.46 7.81
N LEU A 93 -4.39 1.19 8.22
CA LEU A 93 -3.23 1.51 7.38
C LEU A 93 -2.16 0.46 7.64
N ILE A 94 -1.87 -0.38 6.65
CA ILE A 94 -1.00 -1.54 6.77
C ILE A 94 0.28 -1.27 5.99
N HIS A 95 1.43 -1.32 6.66
CA HIS A 95 2.73 -1.23 6.02
C HIS A 95 3.66 -2.31 6.55
N ALA A 96 4.71 -2.63 5.81
CA ALA A 96 5.77 -3.45 6.34
C ALA A 96 6.50 -2.72 7.48
N ASP A 97 7.15 -3.49 8.37
CA ASP A 97 7.88 -2.97 9.53
C ASP A 97 9.29 -2.44 9.19
N ASP A 98 9.56 -2.20 7.90
CA ASP A 98 10.82 -1.66 7.40
C ASP A 98 10.97 -0.16 7.66
N TRP A 99 9.88 0.55 7.96
CA TRP A 99 9.90 2.01 8.21
C TRP A 99 9.66 2.32 9.70
N PRO A 100 10.50 3.20 10.30
CA PRO A 100 10.33 3.59 11.70
C PRO A 100 9.01 4.31 11.93
N GLU A 101 8.61 5.13 10.96
CA GLU A 101 7.35 5.86 10.92
C GLU A 101 6.66 5.64 9.58
N ILE A 102 5.35 5.40 9.63
CA ILE A 102 4.53 5.15 8.45
C ILE A 102 3.81 6.47 8.11
N PRO A 103 4.09 7.11 6.97
CA PRO A 103 3.35 8.29 6.53
C PRO A 103 1.84 8.05 6.51
N GLY A 104 1.05 9.09 6.75
CA GLY A 104 -0.41 8.98 6.89
C GLY A 104 -0.90 8.38 8.22
N SER A 105 0.01 8.04 9.15
CA SER A 105 -0.34 7.53 10.49
C SER A 105 -1.25 8.47 11.28
N ASP A 106 -1.05 9.78 11.17
CA ASP A 106 -1.87 10.75 11.91
C ASP A 106 -3.26 10.91 11.29
N TYR A 107 -3.34 10.88 9.95
CA TYR A 107 -4.60 10.93 9.25
C TYR A 107 -5.45 9.68 9.51
N ILE A 108 -4.89 8.48 9.41
CA ILE A 108 -5.66 7.25 9.67
C ILE A 108 -6.21 7.23 11.10
N LYS A 109 -5.45 7.73 12.08
CA LYS A 109 -5.92 7.86 13.47
C LYS A 109 -7.03 8.91 13.62
N SER A 110 -6.95 10.02 12.88
CA SER A 110 -7.95 11.10 12.97
C SER A 110 -9.31 10.67 12.43
N ILE A 111 -9.36 9.71 11.49
CA ILE A 111 -10.60 9.10 10.99
C ILE A 111 -11.04 7.85 11.77
N GLY A 112 -10.41 7.55 12.91
CA GLY A 112 -10.76 6.43 13.78
C GLY A 112 -10.13 5.08 13.40
N GLY A 113 -9.32 5.05 12.36
CA GLY A 113 -8.53 3.90 11.96
C GLY A 113 -7.25 3.76 12.78
N ARG A 114 -6.44 2.76 12.43
CA ARG A 114 -5.18 2.44 13.13
C ARG A 114 -4.12 1.93 12.18
N VAL A 115 -2.87 2.02 12.62
CA VAL A 115 -1.74 1.49 11.88
C VAL A 115 -1.51 0.04 12.28
N ALA A 116 -1.32 -0.83 11.29
CA ALA A 116 -0.87 -2.21 11.49
C ALA A 116 0.44 -2.45 10.74
N ARG A 117 1.30 -3.29 11.32
CA ARG A 117 2.57 -3.66 10.72
C ARG A 117 2.58 -5.14 10.37
N THR A 118 3.20 -5.48 9.25
CA THR A 118 3.53 -6.87 8.92
C THR A 118 5.04 -7.07 8.93
N PRO A 119 5.57 -8.21 9.39
CA PRO A 119 6.98 -8.52 9.31
C PRO A 119 7.50 -8.52 7.87
N TYR A 120 8.49 -7.67 7.60
CA TYR A 120 9.29 -7.70 6.39
C TYR A 120 10.36 -8.78 6.56
N GLY A 121 10.00 -10.03 6.25
CA GLY A 121 10.99 -11.12 6.32
C GLY A 121 12.19 -10.88 5.39
N THR A 122 13.35 -11.25 5.90
CA THR A 122 14.69 -11.17 5.30
C THR A 122 14.79 -11.83 3.91
N SER A 123 14.42 -11.12 2.84
CA SER A 123 14.72 -11.55 1.47
C SER A 123 14.54 -10.38 0.48
N LEU A 124 15.67 -9.89 -0.04
CA LEU A 124 15.85 -9.02 -1.21
C LEU A 124 14.96 -7.77 -1.26
N THR A 125 15.54 -6.60 -1.06
CA THR A 125 14.93 -5.30 -1.37
C THR A 125 15.24 -4.94 -2.82
N SER A 126 14.24 -4.51 -3.59
CA SER A 126 14.46 -3.87 -4.90
C SER A 126 15.15 -2.52 -4.65
N THR A 127 16.48 -2.50 -4.84
CA THR A 127 17.34 -1.31 -4.67
C THR A 127 16.89 -0.14 -5.52
#